data_AF-A0A971EPM3-F1
#
_entry.id   AF-A0A971EPM3-F1
#
_cell.length_a   1.000
_cell.length_b   1.000
_cell.length_c   1.000
_cell.angle_alpha   90.00
_cell.angle_beta   90.00
_cell.angle_gamma   90.00
#
_symmetry.space_group_name_H-M   'P 1'
#
loop_
_entity.id
_entity.type
_entity.pdbx_description
1 polymer ?
#
loop_
_entity_poly.entity_id
_entity_poly.type
_entity_poly.pdbx_seq_one_letter_code
_entity_poly.pdbx_strand_id
1 'polypeptide(L)'
;MKNKKETIYKNQKNIKNKENNINSPDIPFDEIISYLNEKAGTNYRSKSQTSRRLIQARFNEGFTLDDFFKVIDNKVADWGHEPAPGEKDMRPYLRPETLFGTKFESYLNSRPEVKVNKKSIPHRDNFIQRDYDDSFFDQISGIIK
;
A
#
# COMPACT_ATOMS: atom_id res chain seq x y z
N MET A 1 -17.57 -19.79 38.04
CA MET A 1 -17.55 -18.97 36.81
C MET A 1 -16.59 -17.81 37.05
N LYS A 2 -15.44 -17.77 36.36
CA LYS A 2 -14.33 -16.84 36.65
C LYS A 2 -14.54 -15.50 35.94
N ASN A 3 -14.04 -14.45 36.59
CA ASN A 3 -14.47 -13.05 36.51
C ASN A 3 -14.16 -12.29 35.20
N LYS A 4 -15.11 -11.45 34.78
CA LYS A 4 -15.11 -10.60 33.58
C LYS A 4 -14.48 -9.20 33.83
N LYS A 5 -13.44 -9.09 34.66
CA LYS A 5 -12.81 -7.79 35.04
C LYS A 5 -11.27 -7.76 35.04
N GLU A 6 -10.61 -8.73 34.42
CA GLU A 6 -9.14 -8.73 34.31
C GLU A 6 -8.70 -8.86 32.85
N THR A 7 -8.52 -7.73 32.15
CA THR A 7 -7.57 -7.64 31.01
C THR A 7 -7.24 -6.21 30.53
N ILE A 8 -7.70 -5.15 31.20
CA ILE A 8 -7.50 -3.76 30.73
C ILE A 8 -6.20 -3.08 31.25
N TYR A 9 -5.45 -3.63 32.21
CA TYR A 9 -4.24 -2.94 32.72
C TYR A 9 -3.09 -3.86 33.09
N LYS A 10 -2.35 -4.38 32.10
CA LYS A 10 -0.98 -4.90 32.29
C LYS A 10 -0.15 -4.72 31.02
N ASN A 11 0.54 -3.58 30.91
CA ASN A 11 1.92 -3.49 30.40
C ASN A 11 2.49 -2.06 30.53
N GLN A 12 2.42 -1.51 31.74
CA GLN A 12 3.34 -0.46 32.18
C GLN A 12 4.63 -1.10 32.65
N LYS A 13 5.64 -1.24 31.78
CA LYS A 13 7.07 -1.34 32.13
C LYS A 13 7.95 -1.40 30.87
N ASN A 14 8.39 -0.24 30.39
CA ASN A 14 9.69 -0.10 29.73
C ASN A 14 10.11 1.38 29.65
N ILE A 15 10.17 2.04 30.80
CA ILE A 15 10.99 3.25 30.95
C ILE A 15 12.41 2.74 31.22
N LYS A 16 13.23 2.66 30.17
CA LYS A 16 14.68 2.51 30.28
C LYS A 16 15.33 3.60 29.43
N ASN A 17 15.77 4.64 30.14
CA ASN A 17 16.94 5.47 29.93
C ASN A 17 17.25 5.89 28.48
N LYS A 18 16.97 7.15 28.15
CA LYS A 18 17.68 7.86 27.10
C LYS A 18 18.06 9.24 27.60
N GLU A 19 19.11 9.27 28.40
CA GLU A 19 19.82 10.50 28.73
C GLU A 19 20.55 11.03 27.47
N ASN A 20 20.31 12.30 27.17
CA ASN A 20 21.22 13.27 26.55
C ASN A 20 21.63 13.08 25.07
N ASN A 21 20.77 13.55 24.14
CA ASN A 21 21.23 14.22 22.92
C ASN A 21 20.16 15.21 22.42
N ILE A 22 20.22 16.45 22.90
CA ILE A 22 19.17 17.49 22.77
C ILE A 22 19.04 18.05 21.33
N ASN A 23 19.87 17.61 20.37
CA ASN A 23 19.90 18.17 19.01
C ASN A 23 19.36 17.24 17.92
N SER A 24 18.76 16.10 18.27
CA SER A 24 18.12 15.21 17.30
C SER A 24 16.60 15.35 17.42
N PRO A 25 15.84 15.65 16.36
CA PRO A 25 14.38 15.50 16.41
C PRO A 25 14.09 14.06 16.84
N ASP A 26 13.25 13.91 17.88
CA ASP A 26 12.89 12.58 18.36
C ASP A 26 12.00 11.93 17.30
N ILE A 27 12.53 10.87 16.68
CA ILE A 27 11.83 10.21 15.58
C ILE A 27 10.82 9.22 16.14
N PRO A 28 9.53 9.33 15.77
CA PRO A 28 8.44 8.52 16.30
C PRO A 28 8.41 7.09 15.71
N PHE A 29 9.47 6.30 15.98
CA PHE A 29 9.59 4.94 15.45
C PHE A 29 8.46 4.01 15.91
N ASP A 30 8.03 4.14 17.17
CA ASP A 30 6.99 3.30 17.76
C ASP A 30 5.63 3.59 17.13
N GLU A 31 5.31 4.85 16.86
CA GLU A 31 4.05 5.27 16.24
C GLU A 31 3.94 4.78 14.80
N ILE A 32 4.99 4.96 13.99
CA ILE A 32 5.02 4.53 12.58
C ILE A 32 4.83 3.02 12.46
N ILE A 33 5.55 2.25 13.28
CA ILE A 33 5.51 0.78 13.20
C ILE A 33 4.21 0.24 13.80
N SER A 34 3.70 0.84 14.88
CA SER A 34 2.39 0.48 15.43
C SER A 34 1.28 0.72 14.41
N TYR A 35 1.32 1.84 13.69
CA TYR A 35 0.33 2.14 12.66
C TYR A 35 0.38 1.15 11.49
N LEU A 36 1.57 0.80 11.00
CA LEU A 36 1.72 -0.23 9.98
C LEU A 36 1.14 -1.58 10.45
N ASN A 37 1.44 -1.98 11.69
CA ASN A 37 0.96 -3.21 12.26
C ASN A 37 -0.57 -3.26 12.34
N GLU A 38 -1.18 -2.16 12.80
CA GLU A 38 -2.64 -2.02 12.87
C GLU A 38 -3.28 -2.11 11.48
N LYS A 39 -2.78 -1.36 10.51
CA LYS A 39 -3.40 -1.24 9.18
C LYS A 39 -3.19 -2.47 8.29
N ALA A 40 -2.05 -3.14 8.42
CA ALA A 40 -1.72 -4.32 7.62
C ALA A 40 -2.00 -5.65 8.34
N GLY A 41 -2.45 -5.63 9.61
CA GLY A 41 -2.64 -6.84 10.40
C GLY A 41 -1.33 -7.59 10.69
N THR A 42 -0.24 -6.85 10.86
CA THR A 42 1.11 -7.41 11.06
C THR A 42 1.63 -7.16 12.48
N ASN A 43 2.83 -7.66 12.80
CA ASN A 43 3.42 -7.55 14.14
C ASN A 43 4.94 -7.27 14.08
N TYR A 44 5.33 -6.30 13.26
CA TYR A 44 6.71 -5.83 13.16
C TYR A 44 7.17 -5.16 14.45
N ARG A 45 8.44 -5.34 14.79
CA ARG A 45 9.05 -4.77 15.99
C ARG A 45 9.56 -3.36 15.71
N SER A 46 9.10 -2.37 16.47
CA SER A 46 9.56 -0.98 16.37
C SER A 46 11.04 -0.78 16.73
N LYS A 47 11.60 -1.73 17.49
CA LYS A 47 13.02 -1.78 17.86
C LYS A 47 13.92 -2.43 16.80
N SER A 48 13.36 -2.85 15.66
CA SER A 48 14.15 -3.42 14.56
C SER A 48 15.14 -2.40 13.99
N GLN A 49 16.42 -2.75 13.95
CA GLN A 49 17.48 -1.87 13.44
C GLN A 49 17.24 -1.48 11.98
N THR A 50 16.81 -2.44 11.15
CA THR A 50 16.53 -2.21 9.73
C THR A 50 15.40 -1.20 9.54
N SER A 51 14.28 -1.38 10.25
CA SER A 51 13.12 -0.48 10.17
C SER A 51 13.49 0.94 10.64
N ARG A 52 14.21 1.04 11.77
CA ARG A 52 14.64 2.34 12.30
C ARG A 52 15.60 3.06 11.34
N ARG A 53 16.53 2.34 10.71
CA ARG A 53 17.44 2.91 9.72
C ARG A 53 16.68 3.49 8.52
N LEU A 54 15.68 2.77 8.02
CA LEU A 54 14.88 3.24 6.89
C LEU A 54 14.02 4.46 7.25
N ILE A 55 13.38 4.43 8.42
CA ILE A 55 12.58 5.56 8.92
C ILE A 55 13.49 6.79 9.10
N GLN A 56 14.62 6.63 9.78
CA GLN A 56 15.60 7.71 9.98
C GLN A 56 16.04 8.33 8.65
N ALA A 57 16.30 7.51 7.63
CA ALA A 57 16.71 8.01 6.33
C ALA A 57 15.67 8.95 5.71
N ARG A 58 14.37 8.62 5.80
CA ARG A 58 13.30 9.50 5.25
C ARG A 58 13.11 10.76 6.09
N PHE A 59 13.25 10.69 7.42
CA PHE A 59 13.25 11.90 8.25
C PHE A 59 14.42 12.84 7.88
N ASN A 60 15.60 12.29 7.62
CA ASN A 60 16.77 13.07 7.18
C ASN A 60 16.56 13.70 5.79
N GLU A 61 15.69 13.13 4.96
CA GLU A 61 15.29 13.68 3.66
C GLU A 61 14.19 14.74 3.77
N GLY A 62 13.63 14.97 4.98
CA GLY A 62 12.62 15.99 5.25
C GLY A 62 11.18 15.48 5.28
N PHE A 63 10.96 14.16 5.22
CA PHE A 63 9.63 13.58 5.35
C PHE A 63 9.13 13.59 6.80
N THR A 64 7.82 13.76 6.96
CA THR A 64 7.14 13.90 8.24
C THR A 64 6.43 12.62 8.65
N LEU A 65 6.02 12.53 9.91
CA LEU A 65 5.19 11.43 10.41
C LEU A 65 3.92 11.21 9.57
N ASP A 66 3.27 12.29 9.13
CA ASP A 66 2.06 12.22 8.30
C ASP A 66 2.35 11.55 6.94
N ASP A 67 3.51 11.82 6.34
CA ASP A 67 3.92 11.19 5.09
C ASP A 67 4.07 9.67 5.24
N PHE A 68 4.59 9.20 6.39
CA PHE A 68 4.66 7.76 6.67
C PHE A 68 3.27 7.13 6.77
N PHE A 69 2.35 7.78 7.50
CA PHE A 69 0.97 7.30 7.62
C PHE A 69 0.29 7.26 6.25
N LYS A 70 0.47 8.29 5.44
CA LYS A 70 -0.07 8.35 4.07
C LYS A 70 0.50 7.27 3.16
N VAL A 71 1.80 6.98 3.22
CA VAL A 71 2.41 5.86 2.48
C VAL A 71 1.79 4.52 2.90
N ILE A 72 1.61 4.31 4.21
CA ILE A 72 0.97 3.10 4.75
C ILE A 72 -0.46 3.00 4.23
N ASP A 73 -1.26 4.06 4.35
CA ASP A 73 -2.65 4.08 3.90
C ASP A 73 -2.78 3.81 2.40
N ASN A 74 -1.96 4.48 1.58
CA ASN A 74 -1.95 4.28 0.14
C ASN A 74 -1.66 2.82 -0.22
N LYS A 75 -0.59 2.23 0.36
CA LYS A 75 -0.20 0.87 0.00
C LYS A 75 -1.10 -0.19 0.61
N VAL A 76 -1.68 0.04 1.79
CA VAL A 76 -2.71 -0.83 2.36
C VAL A 76 -3.97 -0.82 1.48
N ALA A 77 -4.37 0.33 0.94
CA ALA A 77 -5.46 0.38 -0.03
C ALA A 77 -5.13 -0.41 -1.31
N ASP A 78 -3.90 -0.26 -1.83
CA ASP A 78 -3.47 -0.92 -3.06
C ASP A 78 -3.26 -2.43 -2.92
N TRP A 79 -2.70 -2.88 -1.80
CA TRP A 79 -2.19 -4.25 -1.64
C TRP A 79 -2.81 -5.02 -0.49
N GLY A 80 -3.60 -4.37 0.36
CA GLY A 80 -4.22 -4.97 1.55
C GLY A 80 -5.44 -5.85 1.26
N HIS A 81 -5.94 -5.87 0.02
CA HIS A 81 -7.09 -6.67 -0.36
C HIS A 81 -6.73 -8.12 -0.68
N GLU A 82 -7.69 -9.03 -0.48
CA GLU A 82 -7.57 -10.42 -0.96
C GLU A 82 -7.42 -10.42 -2.49
N PRO A 83 -6.47 -11.19 -3.04
CA PRO A 83 -6.29 -11.26 -4.49
C PRO A 83 -7.52 -11.87 -5.17
N ALA A 84 -7.89 -11.33 -6.33
CA ALA A 84 -8.90 -11.98 -7.18
C ALA A 84 -8.33 -13.28 -7.79
N PRO A 85 -9.18 -14.22 -8.26
CA PRO A 85 -8.70 -15.43 -8.92
C PRO A 85 -7.75 -15.12 -10.08
N GLY A 86 -6.54 -15.67 -10.03
CA GLY A 86 -5.49 -15.43 -11.03
C GLY A 86 -4.64 -14.18 -10.81
N GLU A 87 -4.94 -13.35 -9.81
CA GLU A 87 -4.06 -12.24 -9.39
C GLU A 87 -3.04 -12.69 -8.34
N LYS A 88 -1.91 -12.00 -8.29
CA LYS A 88 -0.84 -12.27 -7.32
C LYS A 88 -1.16 -11.58 -5.99
N ASP A 89 -0.97 -12.29 -4.88
CA ASP A 89 -1.10 -11.71 -3.55
C ASP A 89 -0.02 -10.66 -3.27
N MET A 90 -0.46 -9.42 -3.06
CA MET A 90 0.41 -8.27 -2.82
C MET A 90 0.58 -7.95 -1.32
N ARG A 91 -0.24 -8.50 -0.43
CA ARG A 91 -0.18 -8.25 1.02
C ARG A 91 1.19 -8.55 1.62
N PRO A 92 1.93 -9.61 1.19
CA PRO A 92 3.27 -9.86 1.70
C PRO A 92 4.27 -8.74 1.44
N TYR A 93 3.97 -7.72 0.64
CA TYR A 93 4.85 -6.57 0.40
C TYR A 93 4.60 -5.39 1.35
N LEU A 94 3.62 -5.48 2.24
CA LEU A 94 3.35 -4.47 3.28
C LEU A 94 4.34 -4.58 4.45
N ARG A 95 5.64 -4.36 4.17
CA ARG A 95 6.74 -4.42 5.15
C ARG A 95 7.48 -3.09 5.24
N PRO A 96 8.16 -2.77 6.37
CA PRO A 96 8.98 -1.57 6.48
C PRO A 96 10.04 -1.43 5.37
N GLU A 97 10.68 -2.54 4.99
CA GLU A 97 11.72 -2.58 3.95
C GLU A 97 11.19 -2.17 2.57
N THR A 98 9.97 -2.57 2.26
CA THR A 98 9.32 -2.21 1.01
C THR A 98 8.80 -0.79 1.07
N LEU A 99 8.02 -0.45 2.09
CA LEU A 99 7.31 0.83 2.19
C LEU A 99 8.26 2.02 2.40
N PHE A 100 9.33 1.84 3.18
CA PHE A 100 10.27 2.92 3.54
C PHE A 100 11.60 2.84 2.76
N GLY A 101 11.62 2.02 1.70
CA GLY A 101 12.72 1.91 0.76
C GLY A 101 12.84 3.11 -0.18
N THR A 102 13.54 2.93 -1.30
CA THR A 102 13.84 4.00 -2.27
C THR A 102 12.62 4.54 -3.01
N LYS A 103 11.49 3.82 -2.96
CA LYS A 103 10.23 4.21 -3.62
C LYS A 103 9.27 5.01 -2.72
N PHE A 104 9.73 5.47 -1.55
CA PHE A 104 8.89 6.14 -0.55
C PHE A 104 8.07 7.30 -1.13
N GLU A 105 8.72 8.26 -1.82
CA GLU A 105 8.04 9.41 -2.42
C GLU A 105 7.03 9.01 -3.51
N SER A 106 7.35 7.97 -4.29
CA SER A 106 6.41 7.41 -5.27
C SER A 106 5.18 6.81 -4.58
N TYR A 107 5.37 6.14 -3.44
CA TYR A 107 4.26 5.62 -2.65
C TYR A 107 3.44 6.73 -1.97
N LEU A 108 4.08 7.80 -1.53
CA LEU A 108 3.44 8.97 -0.93
C LEU A 108 2.47 9.64 -1.91
N ASN A 109 2.90 9.73 -3.18
CA ASN A 109 2.16 10.35 -4.27
C ASN A 109 1.28 9.36 -5.06
N SER A 110 1.23 8.09 -4.63
CA SER A 110 0.36 7.09 -5.27
C SER A 110 -1.10 7.46 -5.10
N ARG A 111 -1.88 7.33 -6.17
CA ARG A 111 -3.34 7.38 -6.09
C ARG A 111 -3.83 5.94 -6.04
N PRO A 112 -4.53 5.53 -4.97
CA PRO A 112 -5.01 4.17 -4.89
C PRO A 112 -5.97 3.89 -6.04
N GLU A 113 -5.73 2.80 -6.77
CA GLU A 113 -6.62 2.42 -7.85
C GLU A 113 -7.95 1.97 -7.25
N VAL A 114 -8.98 2.80 -7.41
CA VAL A 114 -10.34 2.37 -7.14
C VAL A 114 -10.66 1.29 -8.17
N LYS A 115 -10.51 0.02 -7.80
CA LYS A 115 -11.02 -1.10 -8.60
C LYS A 115 -12.55 -0.98 -8.60
N VAL A 116 -13.08 -0.17 -9.51
CA VAL A 116 -14.51 -0.09 -9.77
C VAL A 116 -14.91 -1.48 -10.24
N ASN A 117 -15.71 -2.17 -9.43
CA ASN A 117 -16.32 -3.42 -9.81
C ASN A 117 -17.04 -3.20 -11.15
N LYS A 118 -16.43 -3.63 -12.26
CA LYS A 118 -17.09 -3.75 -13.57
C LYS A 118 -18.09 -4.92 -13.53
N LYS A 119 -18.98 -4.94 -12.53
CA LYS A 119 -20.20 -5.75 -12.61
C LYS A 119 -21.12 -4.94 -13.52
N SER A 120 -21.34 -5.49 -14.72
CA SER A 120 -22.17 -4.98 -15.82
C SER A 120 -21.82 -3.57 -16.33
N ILE A 121 -20.82 -3.46 -17.20
CA ILE A 121 -21.08 -2.68 -18.42
C ILE A 121 -22.01 -3.60 -19.22
N PRO A 122 -23.30 -3.29 -19.42
CA PRO A 122 -24.10 -4.06 -20.37
C PRO A 122 -23.33 -4.04 -21.67
N HIS A 123 -23.02 -5.22 -22.21
CA HIS A 123 -22.56 -5.35 -23.58
C HIS A 123 -23.59 -4.58 -24.40
N ARG A 124 -23.22 -3.41 -24.92
CA ARG A 124 -24.08 -2.74 -25.89
C ARG A 124 -24.00 -3.63 -27.12
N ASP A 125 -24.99 -4.48 -27.29
CA ASP A 125 -25.27 -5.31 -28.48
C ASP A 125 -25.52 -4.47 -29.75
N ASN A 126 -24.97 -3.26 -29.83
CA ASN A 126 -25.01 -2.39 -31.00
C ASN A 126 -23.66 -2.32 -31.71
N PHE A 127 -22.80 -3.34 -31.55
CA PHE A 127 -21.86 -3.65 -32.60
C PHE A 127 -22.69 -4.30 -33.71
N ILE A 128 -23.26 -3.48 -34.61
CA ILE A 128 -23.71 -3.98 -35.90
C ILE A 128 -22.48 -4.64 -36.50
N GLN A 129 -22.47 -5.98 -36.51
CA GLN A 129 -21.63 -6.73 -37.41
C GLN A 129 -22.09 -6.25 -38.78
N ARG A 130 -21.37 -5.29 -39.37
CA ARG A 130 -21.50 -5.04 -40.79
C ARG A 130 -21.12 -6.39 -41.38
N ASP A 131 -22.11 -7.09 -41.92
CA ASP A 131 -21.86 -8.16 -42.85
C ASP A 131 -20.97 -7.53 -43.91
N TYR A 132 -19.67 -7.74 -43.77
CA TYR A 132 -18.71 -7.42 -44.81
C TYR A 132 -19.09 -8.38 -45.92
N ASP A 133 -19.92 -7.89 -46.84
CA ASP A 133 -20.05 -8.50 -48.15
C ASP A 133 -18.63 -8.57 -48.73
N ASP A 134 -18.18 -9.78 -49.02
CA ASP A 134 -16.84 -10.09 -49.54
C ASP A 134 -16.51 -9.28 -50.82
N SER A 135 -17.50 -8.63 -51.43
CA SER A 135 -17.37 -7.72 -52.56
C SER A 135 -16.53 -6.45 -52.31
N PHE A 136 -16.27 -6.04 -51.07
CA PHE A 136 -15.47 -4.83 -50.80
C PHE A 136 -13.96 -5.04 -51.02
N PHE A 137 -13.43 -6.25 -50.82
CA PHE A 137 -11.99 -6.51 -50.94
C PHE A 137 -11.51 -6.56 -52.40
N ASP A 138 -12.38 -6.97 -53.32
CA ASP A 138 -12.09 -6.97 -54.75
C ASP A 138 -11.98 -5.57 -55.35
N GLN A 139 -12.63 -4.56 -54.72
CA GLN A 139 -12.56 -3.18 -55.20
C GLN A 139 -11.22 -2.49 -54.86
N ILE A 140 -10.50 -2.95 -53.84
CA ILE A 140 -9.20 -2.36 -53.45
C ILE A 140 -8.03 -3.02 -54.21
N SER A 141 -8.15 -4.29 -54.59
CA SER A 141 -7.09 -4.98 -55.36
C SER A 141 -6.94 -4.47 -56.81
N GLY A 142 -7.98 -3.81 -57.35
CA GLY A 142 -7.97 -3.23 -58.69
C GLY A 142 -7.27 -1.86 -58.84
N ILE A 143 -6.86 -1.22 -57.73
CA ILE A 143 -6.20 0.12 -57.76
C ILE A 143 -4.66 0.01 -57.78
N ILE A 144 -4.10 -1.20 -57.56
CA ILE A 144 -2.66 -1.45 -57.68
C ILE A 144 -2.39 -2.25 -58.96
N LYS A 145 -2.55 -1.60 -60.12
CA LYS A 145 -1.91 -1.97 -61.39
C LYS A 145 -1.49 -0.71 -62.12
#